data_AF-A0A2A4RE19-F1
#
_entry.id   AF-A0A2A4RE19-F1
#
_cell.length_a   1.000
_cell.length_b   1.000
_cell.length_c   1.000
_cell.angle_alpha   90.00
_cell.angle_beta   90.00
_cell.angle_gamma   90.00
#
_symmetry.space_group_name_H-M   'P 1'
#
loop_
_entity.id
_entity.type
_entity.pdbx_description
1 polymer ?
#
loop_
_entity_poly.entity_id
_entity_poly.type
_entity_poly.pdbx_seq_one_letter_code
_entity_poly.pdbx_strand_id
1 'polypeptide(L)'
;TSLSLITFISCNFENEYEGTKSLNYITFESESYDFDVDLGGSSTRDIYIYSTQTSSSERTFNISVVLDDSSLDSESYSVPTYVTIPANTNVGMLTISISDVNISEEGETLVIEFTASSEVFNGERITLNVKQKCPFNEVVFDVTFDSWAEETGWTLADANGNILDSAPYGTYADYESGEQFSKAFCLENGEYTFTIYDQYGDGTGDYKLVYNGTILAQGGGFGGSDATTFTVSL
;
A
#
# COMPACT_ATOMS: atom_id res chain seq x y z
N THR A 1 -31.67 55.52 16.07
CA THR A 1 -30.65 54.78 16.84
C THR A 1 -31.22 53.40 17.13
N SER A 2 -30.88 52.42 16.28
CA SER A 2 -31.34 51.04 16.43
C SER A 2 -30.42 50.34 17.43
N LEU A 3 -31.00 49.86 18.53
CA LEU A 3 -30.29 49.16 19.60
C LEU A 3 -30.18 47.68 19.19
N SER A 4 -28.98 47.27 18.77
CA SER A 4 -28.68 45.88 18.41
C SER A 4 -28.47 45.06 19.68
N LEU A 5 -29.33 44.07 19.90
CA LEU A 5 -29.25 43.13 21.01
C LEU A 5 -28.36 41.96 20.59
N ILE A 6 -27.13 41.91 21.10
CA ILE A 6 -26.19 40.80 20.87
C ILE A 6 -26.51 39.72 21.91
N THR A 7 -27.09 38.61 21.47
CA THR A 7 -27.24 37.39 22.28
C THR A 7 -25.96 36.57 22.20
N PHE A 8 -25.24 36.44 23.32
CA PHE A 8 -24.16 35.48 23.48
C PHE A 8 -24.76 34.08 23.65
N ILE A 9 -24.63 33.22 22.64
CA ILE A 9 -24.85 31.78 22.79
C ILE A 9 -23.57 31.21 23.40
N SER A 10 -23.59 31.02 24.72
CA SER A 10 -22.66 30.12 25.40
C SER A 10 -23.04 28.70 25.00
N CYS A 11 -22.14 27.96 24.35
CA CYS A 11 -22.31 26.52 24.16
C CYS A 11 -22.16 25.82 25.52
N ASN A 12 -23.26 25.70 26.27
CA ASN A 12 -23.39 24.62 27.24
C ASN A 12 -23.87 23.38 26.47
N PHE A 13 -22.94 22.51 26.06
CA PHE A 13 -23.27 21.15 25.64
C PHE A 13 -23.57 20.32 26.89
N GLU A 14 -24.74 20.54 27.50
CA GLU A 14 -25.30 19.67 28.55
C GLU A 14 -26.54 18.92 28.05
N ASN A 15 -26.53 18.51 26.79
CA ASN A 15 -27.51 17.56 26.25
C ASN A 15 -26.81 16.64 25.23
N GLU A 16 -25.85 15.86 25.72
CA GLU A 16 -25.64 14.54 25.11
C GLU A 16 -26.96 13.77 25.27
N TYR A 17 -27.51 13.30 24.16
CA TYR A 17 -28.77 12.54 24.13
C TYR A 17 -28.66 11.36 25.12
N GLU A 18 -29.46 11.33 26.19
CA GLU A 18 -29.43 10.29 27.24
C GLU A 18 -29.50 8.86 26.67
N GLY A 19 -30.08 8.69 25.48
CA GLY A 19 -30.25 7.41 24.79
C GLY A 19 -28.97 6.78 24.21
N THR A 20 -27.83 7.48 24.13
CA THR A 20 -26.58 6.89 23.58
C THR A 20 -25.58 6.47 24.65
N LYS A 21 -25.72 6.95 25.90
CA LYS A 21 -24.79 6.62 27.01
C LYS A 21 -24.74 5.14 27.37
N SER A 22 -25.79 4.38 27.05
CA SER A 22 -25.87 2.93 27.29
C SER A 22 -25.78 2.09 26.02
N LEU A 23 -25.47 2.69 24.87
CA LEU A 23 -25.36 1.94 23.62
C LEU A 23 -24.16 0.99 23.74
N ASN A 24 -24.34 -0.31 23.56
CA ASN A 24 -23.24 -1.26 23.49
C ASN A 24 -22.64 -1.21 22.08
N TYR A 25 -21.69 -0.31 21.85
CA TYR A 25 -21.12 -0.05 20.54
C TYR A 25 -19.64 -0.41 20.51
N ILE A 26 -19.17 -0.93 19.38
CA ILE A 26 -17.77 -1.25 19.12
C ILE A 26 -17.35 -0.77 17.75
N THR A 27 -16.15 -0.21 17.63
CA THR A 27 -15.61 0.31 16.37
C THR A 27 -14.10 0.12 16.29
N PHE A 28 -13.57 0.03 15.06
CA PHE A 28 -12.15 0.22 14.81
C PHE A 28 -11.76 1.68 15.03
N GLU A 29 -10.47 1.94 15.20
CA GLU A 29 -9.93 3.30 15.36
C GLU A 29 -10.06 4.19 14.12
N SER A 30 -10.20 3.58 12.95
CA SER A 30 -10.39 4.24 11.66
C SER A 30 -11.15 3.33 10.69
N GLU A 31 -11.68 3.92 9.62
CA GLU A 31 -12.34 3.18 8.52
C GLU A 31 -11.33 2.68 7.48
N SER A 32 -10.14 3.29 7.42
CA SER A 32 -9.08 2.87 6.52
C SER A 32 -7.68 3.07 7.11
N TYR A 33 -6.73 2.33 6.58
CA TYR A 33 -5.32 2.43 6.93
C TYR A 33 -4.41 1.98 5.79
N ASP A 34 -3.33 2.72 5.52
CA ASP A 34 -2.31 2.33 4.54
C ASP A 34 -1.29 1.40 5.20
N PHE A 35 -1.17 0.18 4.69
CA PHE A 35 -0.34 -0.89 5.24
C PHE A 35 0.81 -1.21 4.29
N ASP A 36 2.00 -0.78 4.67
CA ASP A 36 3.23 -1.13 3.97
C ASP A 36 3.70 -2.54 4.37
N VAL A 37 4.03 -3.37 3.39
CA VAL A 37 4.63 -4.70 3.57
C VAL A 37 6.00 -4.69 2.92
N ASP A 38 7.04 -5.01 3.69
CA ASP A 38 8.39 -5.12 3.13
C ASP A 38 8.43 -6.20 2.03
N LEU A 39 8.99 -5.85 0.86
CA LEU A 39 9.17 -6.77 -0.26
C LEU A 39 9.96 -8.02 0.16
N GLY A 40 9.43 -9.21 -0.15
CA GLY A 40 9.95 -10.51 0.28
C GLY A 40 9.83 -10.80 1.77
N GLY A 41 9.15 -9.93 2.53
CA GLY A 41 9.07 -9.97 3.99
C GLY A 41 7.65 -10.06 4.53
N SER A 42 7.49 -9.65 5.79
CA SER A 42 6.19 -9.55 6.45
C SER A 42 6.19 -8.38 7.41
N SER A 43 5.04 -7.75 7.59
CA SER A 43 4.84 -6.64 8.49
C SER A 43 3.63 -6.88 9.39
N THR A 44 3.68 -6.33 10.60
CA THR A 44 2.60 -6.43 11.58
C THR A 44 2.05 -5.07 11.93
N ARG A 45 0.75 -5.00 12.20
CA ARG A 45 0.10 -3.77 12.68
C ARG A 45 -0.84 -4.05 13.83
N ASP A 46 -0.76 -3.20 14.83
CA ASP A 46 -1.77 -3.10 15.88
C ASP A 46 -2.86 -2.11 15.44
N ILE A 47 -4.10 -2.58 15.47
CA ILE A 47 -5.31 -1.79 15.24
C ILE A 47 -6.04 -1.67 16.57
N TYR A 48 -6.28 -0.44 17.01
CA TYR A 48 -7.04 -0.21 18.22
C TYR A 48 -8.55 -0.33 17.97
N ILE A 49 -9.23 -0.90 18.96
CA ILE A 49 -10.67 -1.12 18.93
C ILE A 49 -11.27 -0.47 20.16
N TYR A 50 -12.31 0.32 19.95
CA TYR A 50 -12.95 1.10 21.01
C TYR A 50 -14.37 0.60 21.26
N SER A 51 -14.73 0.50 22.53
CA SER A 51 -16.10 0.31 22.98
C SER A 51 -16.59 1.52 23.76
N THR A 52 -17.90 1.76 23.73
CA THR A 52 -18.56 2.77 24.58
C THR A 52 -18.71 2.31 26.03
N GLN A 53 -18.62 1.01 26.29
CA GLN A 53 -18.81 0.43 27.62
C GLN A 53 -17.49 -0.08 28.22
N THR A 54 -17.39 -0.03 29.55
CA THR A 54 -16.39 -0.77 30.33
C THR A 54 -17.07 -1.95 31.03
N SER A 55 -16.33 -3.01 31.32
CA SER A 55 -16.81 -4.17 32.08
C SER A 55 -15.78 -4.57 33.12
N SER A 56 -16.21 -5.12 34.25
CA SER A 56 -15.29 -5.70 35.24
C SER A 56 -14.66 -7.02 34.78
N SER A 57 -15.07 -7.55 33.63
CA SER A 57 -14.51 -8.73 32.98
C SER A 57 -13.97 -8.40 31.59
N GLU A 58 -13.05 -9.23 31.10
CA GLU A 58 -12.68 -9.23 29.68
C GLU A 58 -13.91 -9.54 28.80
N ARG A 59 -13.92 -8.95 27.61
CA ARG A 59 -14.95 -9.14 26.60
C ARG A 59 -14.30 -9.54 25.29
N THR A 60 -14.96 -10.42 24.54
CA THR A 60 -14.49 -10.90 23.24
C THR A 60 -15.49 -10.48 22.17
N PHE A 61 -14.98 -10.00 21.03
CA PHE A 61 -15.79 -9.61 19.88
C PHE A 61 -15.27 -10.33 18.65
N ASN A 62 -16.14 -11.10 17.99
CA ASN A 62 -15.79 -11.84 16.79
C ASN A 62 -15.62 -10.87 15.62
N ILE A 63 -14.64 -11.15 14.78
CA ILE A 63 -14.36 -10.43 13.55
C ILE A 63 -14.22 -11.42 12.40
N SER A 64 -14.42 -10.93 11.19
CA SER A 64 -14.29 -11.71 9.96
C SER A 64 -13.70 -10.86 8.85
N VAL A 65 -12.95 -11.51 7.96
CA VAL A 65 -12.54 -10.90 6.69
C VAL A 65 -13.72 -10.94 5.72
N VAL A 66 -14.00 -9.80 5.08
CA VAL A 66 -15.04 -9.66 4.07
C VAL A 66 -14.42 -10.02 2.71
N LEU A 67 -14.48 -11.30 2.34
CA LEU A 67 -13.81 -11.82 1.14
C LEU A 67 -14.29 -11.16 -0.15
N ASP A 68 -15.58 -10.83 -0.26
CA ASP A 68 -16.14 -10.22 -1.47
C ASP A 68 -15.65 -8.77 -1.70
N ASP A 69 -15.18 -8.10 -0.64
CA ASP A 69 -14.68 -6.72 -0.67
C ASP A 69 -13.13 -6.67 -0.56
N SER A 70 -12.48 -7.81 -0.38
CA SER A 70 -11.02 -7.92 -0.25
C SER A 70 -10.41 -8.47 -1.53
N SER A 71 -9.35 -7.84 -2.02
CA SER A 71 -8.57 -8.35 -3.15
C SER A 71 -7.29 -9.08 -2.72
N LEU A 72 -6.82 -8.84 -1.49
CA LEU A 72 -5.61 -9.47 -0.96
C LEU A 72 -5.79 -10.99 -0.83
N ASP A 73 -4.80 -11.74 -1.33
CA ASP A 73 -4.78 -13.19 -1.27
C ASP A 73 -4.83 -13.70 0.18
N SER A 74 -5.60 -14.76 0.41
CA SER A 74 -5.73 -15.42 1.72
C SER A 74 -4.42 -16.00 2.26
N GLU A 75 -3.44 -16.27 1.40
CA GLU A 75 -2.10 -16.71 1.80
C GLU A 75 -1.23 -15.56 2.33
N SER A 76 -1.60 -14.31 2.06
CA SER A 76 -0.82 -13.12 2.41
C SER A 76 -1.07 -12.62 3.82
N TYR A 77 -2.17 -13.01 4.50
CA TYR A 77 -2.53 -12.42 5.79
C TYR A 77 -2.79 -13.43 6.90
N SER A 78 -2.57 -12.96 8.13
CA SER A 78 -3.01 -13.62 9.36
C SER A 78 -3.84 -12.63 10.17
N VAL A 79 -5.15 -12.86 10.18
CA VAL A 79 -6.14 -12.06 10.92
C VAL A 79 -6.79 -12.95 11.98
N PRO A 80 -6.74 -12.58 13.27
CA PRO A 80 -7.48 -13.26 14.32
C PRO A 80 -8.99 -13.30 14.04
N THR A 81 -9.70 -14.30 14.55
CA THR A 81 -11.18 -14.38 14.39
C THR A 81 -11.94 -13.61 15.47
N TYR A 82 -11.24 -13.05 16.43
CA TYR A 82 -11.80 -12.21 17.48
C TYR A 82 -10.75 -11.25 18.04
N VAL A 83 -11.23 -10.18 18.69
CA VAL A 83 -10.44 -9.30 19.55
C VAL A 83 -10.94 -9.36 20.98
N THR A 84 -10.06 -9.09 21.95
CA THR A 84 -10.44 -8.91 23.35
C THR A 84 -10.31 -7.44 23.79
N ILE A 85 -11.27 -7.00 24.59
CA ILE A 85 -11.16 -5.77 25.39
C ILE A 85 -11.00 -6.20 26.85
N PRO A 86 -9.84 -5.92 27.48
CA PRO A 86 -9.59 -6.33 28.86
C PRO A 86 -10.58 -5.74 29.87
N ALA A 87 -10.59 -6.30 31.09
CA ALA A 87 -11.40 -5.77 32.19
C ALA A 87 -11.01 -4.32 32.55
N ASN A 88 -12.01 -3.53 32.91
CA ASN A 88 -11.92 -2.14 33.35
C ASN A 88 -11.36 -1.16 32.30
N THR A 89 -11.28 -1.58 31.05
CA THR A 89 -10.94 -0.73 29.90
C THR A 89 -12.02 -0.80 28.84
N ASN A 90 -12.02 0.19 27.96
CA ASN A 90 -12.84 0.26 26.77
C ASN A 90 -12.02 0.19 25.47
N VAL A 91 -10.73 -0.15 25.58
CA VAL A 91 -9.80 -0.27 24.45
C VAL A 91 -9.30 -1.71 24.35
N GLY A 92 -9.43 -2.29 23.16
CA GLY A 92 -8.80 -3.54 22.76
C GLY A 92 -7.74 -3.30 21.68
N MET A 93 -6.97 -4.34 21.39
CA MET A 93 -5.91 -4.29 20.38
C MET A 93 -5.98 -5.54 19.51
N LEU A 94 -6.06 -5.33 18.21
CA LEU A 94 -6.05 -6.38 17.19
C LEU A 94 -4.72 -6.31 16.45
N THR A 95 -3.89 -7.34 16.58
CA THR A 95 -2.64 -7.44 15.82
C THR A 95 -2.89 -8.24 14.55
N ILE A 96 -2.57 -7.66 13.39
CA ILE A 96 -2.65 -8.28 12.06
C ILE A 96 -1.24 -8.44 11.51
N SER A 97 -1.00 -9.54 10.81
CA SER A 97 0.24 -9.76 10.05
C SER A 97 -0.08 -9.89 8.57
N ILE A 98 0.71 -9.24 7.72
CA ILE A 98 0.65 -9.38 6.26
C ILE A 98 2.05 -9.72 5.75
N SER A 99 2.14 -10.70 4.87
CA SER A 99 3.36 -11.18 4.21
C SER A 99 3.30 -10.86 2.73
N ASP A 100 4.47 -10.62 2.13
CA ASP A 100 4.59 -10.38 0.71
C ASP A 100 4.41 -11.67 -0.09
N VAL A 101 3.15 -12.01 -0.33
CA VAL A 101 2.71 -13.17 -1.11
C VAL A 101 1.61 -12.68 -2.04
N ASN A 102 1.77 -12.84 -3.35
CA ASN A 102 0.76 -12.48 -4.37
C ASN A 102 0.23 -11.04 -4.26
N ILE A 103 1.03 -10.08 -3.78
CA ILE A 103 0.67 -8.66 -3.75
C ILE A 103 1.13 -8.02 -5.05
N SER A 104 0.22 -7.37 -5.78
CA SER A 104 0.56 -6.64 -7.00
C SER A 104 1.25 -5.30 -6.70
N GLU A 105 1.94 -4.76 -7.70
CA GLU A 105 2.59 -3.43 -7.60
C GLU A 105 1.58 -2.28 -7.43
N GLU A 106 0.34 -2.48 -7.89
CA GLU A 106 -0.77 -1.52 -7.69
C GLU A 106 -1.27 -1.53 -6.23
N GLY A 107 -0.99 -2.60 -5.50
CA GLY A 107 -1.47 -2.86 -4.15
C GLY A 107 -2.82 -3.58 -4.13
N GLU A 108 -3.19 -4.03 -2.95
CA GLU A 108 -4.41 -4.82 -2.71
C GLU A 108 -5.17 -4.31 -1.48
N THR A 109 -6.41 -4.75 -1.29
CA THR A 109 -7.22 -4.39 -0.12
C THR A 109 -7.54 -5.60 0.75
N LEU A 110 -7.53 -5.40 2.07
CA LEU A 110 -8.05 -6.34 3.06
C LEU A 110 -9.12 -5.66 3.91
N VAL A 111 -10.34 -6.19 3.86
CA VAL A 111 -11.50 -5.61 4.55
C VAL A 111 -11.91 -6.50 5.72
N ILE A 112 -12.02 -5.91 6.91
CA ILE A 112 -12.34 -6.62 8.15
C ILE A 112 -13.55 -5.96 8.82
N GLU A 113 -14.46 -6.78 9.31
CA GLU A 113 -15.65 -6.32 10.02
C GLU A 113 -15.85 -7.08 11.34
N PHE A 114 -16.60 -6.47 12.25
CA PHE A 114 -17.16 -7.19 13.39
C PHE A 114 -18.32 -8.06 12.93
N THR A 115 -18.32 -9.33 13.33
CA THR A 115 -19.45 -10.23 13.05
C THR A 115 -20.70 -9.74 13.78
N ALA A 116 -21.85 -9.75 13.09
CA ALA A 116 -23.11 -9.30 13.66
C ALA A 116 -23.50 -10.08 14.94
N SER A 117 -23.96 -9.35 15.96
CA SER A 117 -24.50 -9.92 17.20
C SER A 117 -25.76 -9.18 17.63
N SER A 118 -26.62 -9.81 18.42
CA SER A 118 -27.81 -9.13 18.99
C SER A 118 -27.49 -8.24 20.19
N GLU A 119 -26.27 -8.32 20.73
CA GLU A 119 -25.88 -7.69 21.99
C GLU A 119 -25.08 -6.40 21.78
N VAL A 120 -24.40 -6.29 20.64
CA VAL A 120 -23.45 -5.21 20.33
C VAL A 120 -23.81 -4.62 18.97
N PHE A 121 -23.83 -3.29 18.90
CA PHE A 121 -23.87 -2.54 17.66
C PHE A 121 -22.45 -2.38 17.13
N ASN A 122 -22.24 -2.83 15.90
CA ASN A 122 -20.95 -2.73 15.24
C ASN A 122 -20.84 -1.39 14.53
N GLY A 123 -19.66 -0.80 14.57
CA GLY A 123 -19.28 0.34 13.75
C GLY A 123 -18.96 -0.07 12.32
N GLU A 124 -18.41 0.88 11.58
CA GLU A 124 -17.99 0.64 10.20
C GLU A 124 -16.88 -0.41 10.13
N ARG A 125 -16.77 -1.06 8.96
CA ARG A 125 -15.65 -1.95 8.63
C ARG A 125 -14.35 -1.15 8.50
N ILE A 126 -13.21 -1.83 8.64
CA ILE A 126 -11.90 -1.25 8.33
C ILE A 126 -11.34 -1.84 7.04
N THR A 127 -10.81 -0.97 6.18
CA THR A 127 -10.10 -1.35 4.95
C THR A 127 -8.60 -1.08 5.10
N LEU A 128 -7.77 -2.10 4.96
CA LEU A 128 -6.33 -1.96 4.87
C LEU A 128 -5.93 -1.86 3.40
N ASN A 129 -5.33 -0.75 3.01
CA ASN A 129 -4.75 -0.55 1.67
C ASN A 129 -3.32 -1.05 1.72
N VAL A 130 -3.09 -2.26 1.21
CA VAL A 130 -1.83 -2.97 1.31
C VAL A 130 -0.95 -2.64 0.12
N LYS A 131 0.28 -2.20 0.38
CA LYS A 131 1.29 -1.95 -0.67
C LYS A 131 2.63 -2.56 -0.29
N GLN A 132 3.34 -3.04 -1.29
CA GLN A 132 4.73 -3.42 -1.12
C GLN A 132 5.58 -2.18 -0.91
N LYS A 133 6.49 -2.25 0.05
CA LYS A 133 7.48 -1.23 0.34
C LYS A 133 8.87 -1.79 0.11
N CYS A 134 9.75 -1.01 -0.49
CA CYS A 134 11.15 -1.37 -0.61
C CYS A 134 11.88 -1.16 0.73
N PRO A 135 12.43 -2.21 1.38
CA PRO A 135 13.27 -2.05 2.57
C PRO A 135 14.73 -1.69 2.24
N PHE A 136 15.10 -1.63 0.95
CA PHE A 136 16.48 -1.45 0.47
C PHE A 136 16.65 -0.17 -0.38
N ASN A 137 17.50 -0.23 -1.42
CA ASN A 137 17.75 0.87 -2.34
C ASN A 137 16.69 0.89 -3.44
N GLU A 138 15.93 1.98 -3.53
CA GLU A 138 14.97 2.17 -4.61
C GLU A 138 15.64 2.83 -5.83
N VAL A 139 15.64 2.12 -6.95
CA VAL A 139 16.12 2.63 -8.25
C VAL A 139 14.93 2.74 -9.19
N VAL A 140 14.69 3.92 -9.75
CA VAL A 140 13.54 4.18 -10.61
C VAL A 140 13.99 4.19 -12.07
N PHE A 141 13.36 3.36 -12.90
CA PHE A 141 13.43 3.40 -14.35
C PHE A 141 12.19 4.12 -14.89
N ASP A 142 12.43 5.20 -15.63
CA ASP A 142 11.40 5.93 -16.36
C ASP A 142 11.68 5.83 -17.86
N VAL A 143 10.63 5.65 -18.66
CA VAL A 143 10.69 5.72 -20.12
C VAL A 143 9.50 6.51 -20.65
N THR A 144 9.76 7.39 -21.62
CA THR A 144 8.74 8.02 -22.45
C THR A 144 8.84 7.41 -23.83
N PHE A 145 7.83 6.66 -24.24
CA PHE A 145 7.87 5.89 -25.47
C PHE A 145 7.78 6.77 -26.72
N ASP A 146 8.41 6.30 -27.79
CA ASP A 146 8.18 6.83 -29.13
C ASP A 146 6.96 6.17 -29.81
N SER A 147 6.91 6.14 -31.14
CA SER A 147 5.75 5.61 -31.87
C SER A 147 5.64 4.09 -31.89
N TRP A 148 6.63 3.36 -31.35
CA TRP A 148 6.67 1.90 -31.37
C TRP A 148 7.06 1.33 -30.02
N ALA A 149 6.25 1.62 -28.99
CA ALA A 149 6.50 1.19 -27.62
C ALA A 149 6.71 -0.33 -27.49
N GLU A 150 6.05 -1.14 -28.33
CA GLU A 150 6.20 -2.60 -28.37
C GLU A 150 7.62 -3.09 -28.65
N GLU A 151 8.47 -2.25 -29.26
CA GLU A 151 9.85 -2.58 -29.60
C GLU A 151 10.79 -2.45 -28.39
N THR A 152 10.31 -1.82 -27.31
CA THR A 152 11.05 -1.63 -26.08
C THR A 152 11.09 -2.92 -25.28
N GLY A 153 12.30 -3.36 -24.92
CA GLY A 153 12.53 -4.38 -23.91
C GLY A 153 13.62 -3.93 -22.94
N TRP A 154 13.70 -4.56 -21.77
CA TRP A 154 14.82 -4.31 -20.86
C TRP A 154 15.08 -5.50 -19.94
N THR A 155 16.29 -5.54 -19.39
CA THR A 155 16.69 -6.47 -18.33
C THR A 155 17.47 -5.75 -17.25
N LEU A 156 17.28 -6.18 -16.00
CA LEU A 156 18.08 -5.80 -14.86
C LEU A 156 18.77 -7.05 -14.31
N ALA A 157 20.10 -7.05 -14.27
CA ALA A 157 20.90 -8.17 -13.81
C ALA A 157 21.78 -7.81 -12.60
N ASP A 158 22.02 -8.77 -11.72
CA ASP A 158 23.01 -8.66 -10.65
C ASP A 158 24.46 -8.79 -11.20
N ALA A 159 25.46 -8.57 -10.34
CA ALA A 159 26.87 -8.70 -10.70
C ALA A 159 27.29 -10.11 -11.19
N ASN A 160 26.50 -11.14 -10.93
CA ASN A 160 26.74 -12.50 -11.41
C ASN A 160 26.07 -12.77 -12.77
N GLY A 161 25.31 -11.81 -13.30
CA GLY A 161 24.54 -11.93 -14.54
C GLY A 161 23.19 -12.63 -14.35
N ASN A 162 22.70 -12.81 -13.12
CA ASN A 162 21.35 -13.31 -12.88
C ASN A 162 20.34 -12.20 -13.18
N ILE A 163 19.35 -12.49 -14.01
CA ILE A 163 18.25 -11.55 -14.29
C ILE A 163 17.35 -11.49 -13.06
N LEU A 164 17.22 -10.28 -12.49
CA LEU A 164 16.36 -10.00 -11.36
C LEU A 164 14.97 -9.54 -11.81
N ASP A 165 14.92 -8.79 -12.92
CA ASP A 165 13.68 -8.32 -13.52
C ASP A 165 13.88 -8.04 -15.01
N SER A 166 12.80 -8.07 -15.80
CA SER A 166 12.84 -7.84 -17.23
C SER A 166 11.47 -7.57 -17.83
N ALA A 167 11.43 -6.78 -18.91
CA ALA A 167 10.30 -6.72 -19.83
C ALA A 167 10.74 -7.21 -21.22
N PRO A 168 10.10 -8.26 -21.78
CA PRO A 168 10.34 -8.66 -23.17
C PRO A 168 9.70 -7.66 -24.16
N TYR A 169 10.08 -7.76 -25.43
CA TYR A 169 9.37 -7.05 -26.50
C TYR A 169 7.88 -7.41 -26.53
N GLY A 170 7.06 -6.45 -26.93
CA GLY A 170 5.59 -6.55 -26.95
C GLY A 170 4.92 -6.27 -25.61
N THR A 171 5.67 -6.15 -24.50
CA THR A 171 5.09 -5.81 -23.18
C THR A 171 4.34 -4.48 -23.20
N TYR A 172 4.82 -3.52 -23.99
CA TYR A 172 4.26 -2.16 -24.05
C TYR A 172 3.43 -1.90 -25.31
N ALA A 173 2.88 -2.93 -25.95
CA ALA A 173 2.15 -2.79 -27.22
C ALA A 173 0.87 -1.95 -27.15
N ASP A 174 0.33 -1.71 -25.96
CA ASP A 174 -0.84 -0.87 -25.73
C ASP A 174 -0.46 0.60 -25.43
N TYR A 175 0.85 0.92 -25.37
CA TYR A 175 1.32 2.29 -25.13
C TYR A 175 1.44 3.06 -26.44
N GLU A 176 1.01 4.31 -26.39
CA GLU A 176 1.08 5.26 -27.51
C GLU A 176 2.27 6.21 -27.38
N SER A 177 2.59 6.91 -28.47
CA SER A 177 3.71 7.85 -28.47
C SER A 177 3.57 8.98 -27.44
N GLY A 178 4.62 9.17 -26.65
CA GLY A 178 4.69 10.16 -25.58
C GLY A 178 4.09 9.68 -24.25
N GLU A 179 3.51 8.48 -24.19
CA GLU A 179 3.12 7.88 -22.92
C GLU A 179 4.34 7.47 -22.11
N GLN A 180 4.16 7.44 -20.79
CA GLN A 180 5.23 7.23 -19.83
C GLN A 180 5.00 5.96 -19.04
N PHE A 181 6.07 5.21 -18.83
CA PHE A 181 6.12 4.09 -17.91
C PHE A 181 7.20 4.33 -16.87
N SER A 182 6.90 3.98 -15.62
CA SER A 182 7.83 4.08 -14.50
C SER A 182 7.83 2.77 -13.71
N LYS A 183 9.02 2.31 -13.35
CA LYS A 183 9.26 1.08 -12.59
C LYS A 183 10.26 1.34 -11.49
N ALA A 184 9.89 1.02 -10.25
CA ALA A 184 10.82 1.02 -9.12
C ALA A 184 11.40 -0.38 -8.90
N PHE A 185 12.71 -0.46 -8.79
CA PHE A 185 13.45 -1.66 -8.41
C PHE A 185 13.90 -1.54 -6.96
N CYS A 186 13.61 -2.57 -6.15
CA CYS A 186 14.12 -2.65 -4.79
C CYS A 186 15.38 -3.51 -4.73
N LEU A 187 16.54 -2.86 -4.61
CA LEU A 187 17.84 -3.49 -4.76
C LEU A 187 18.64 -3.48 -3.46
N GLU A 188 19.18 -4.62 -3.08
CA GLU A 188 20.19 -4.70 -2.02
C GLU A 188 21.46 -3.92 -2.39
N ASN A 189 22.39 -3.77 -1.44
CA ASN A 189 23.67 -3.14 -1.72
C ASN A 189 24.48 -4.02 -2.69
N GLY A 190 24.88 -3.47 -3.83
CA GLY A 190 25.55 -4.25 -4.85
C GLY A 190 25.78 -3.51 -6.16
N GLU A 191 26.36 -4.24 -7.10
CA GLU A 191 26.55 -3.81 -8.50
C GLU A 191 25.52 -4.50 -9.39
N TYR A 192 24.98 -3.75 -10.33
CA TYR A 192 23.90 -4.15 -11.22
C TYR A 192 24.17 -3.66 -12.64
N THR A 193 23.61 -4.36 -13.61
CA THR A 193 23.60 -3.92 -15.02
C THR A 193 22.18 -3.82 -15.51
N PHE A 194 21.79 -2.62 -15.94
CA PHE A 194 20.53 -2.39 -16.65
C PHE A 194 20.82 -2.33 -18.14
N THR A 195 20.10 -3.13 -18.93
CA THR A 195 20.17 -3.13 -20.39
C THR A 195 18.78 -2.84 -20.94
N ILE A 196 18.66 -1.80 -21.75
CA ILE A 196 17.46 -1.49 -22.52
C ILE A 196 17.70 -1.87 -23.98
N TYR A 197 16.67 -2.35 -24.64
CA TYR A 197 16.69 -2.85 -26.00
C TYR A 197 15.62 -2.16 -26.84
N ASP A 198 15.94 -2.04 -28.11
CA ASP A 198 15.04 -1.62 -29.16
C ASP A 198 15.16 -2.63 -30.31
N GLN A 199 14.04 -3.21 -30.72
CA GLN A 199 14.01 -4.30 -31.69
C GLN A 199 14.47 -3.85 -33.09
N TYR A 200 14.19 -2.62 -33.51
CA TYR A 200 14.50 -2.15 -34.87
C TYR A 200 15.75 -1.26 -34.93
N GLY A 201 16.19 -0.74 -33.79
CA GLY A 201 17.48 -0.09 -33.61
C GLY A 201 17.51 1.37 -34.04
N ASP A 202 16.35 2.02 -34.10
CA ASP A 202 16.18 3.46 -34.36
C ASP A 202 15.89 4.28 -33.09
N GLY A 203 15.67 3.63 -31.95
CA GLY A 203 15.47 4.22 -30.63
C GLY A 203 14.19 3.71 -29.95
N THR A 204 13.97 4.12 -28.71
CA THR A 204 12.79 3.71 -27.89
C THR A 204 12.03 4.90 -27.29
N GLY A 205 12.35 6.12 -27.74
CA GLY A 205 12.06 7.36 -27.01
C GLY A 205 13.09 7.64 -25.90
N ASP A 206 12.77 8.49 -24.92
CA ASP A 206 13.71 8.93 -23.87
C ASP A 206 13.56 8.08 -22.60
N TYR A 207 14.67 7.53 -22.09
CA TYR A 207 14.67 6.77 -20.83
C TYR A 207 15.65 7.35 -19.80
N LYS A 208 15.42 6.99 -18.54
CA LYS A 208 16.22 7.41 -17.40
C LYS A 208 16.22 6.35 -16.29
N LEU A 209 17.37 6.17 -15.67
CA LEU A 209 17.53 5.39 -14.44
C LEU A 209 18.00 6.33 -13.32
N VAL A 210 17.29 6.36 -12.19
CA VAL A 210 17.52 7.30 -11.08
C VAL A 210 17.68 6.56 -9.76
N TYR A 211 18.68 6.94 -8.99
CA TYR A 211 18.89 6.45 -7.62
C TYR A 211 19.24 7.63 -6.70
N ASN A 212 18.50 7.81 -5.61
CA ASN A 212 18.69 8.93 -4.67
C ASN A 212 18.78 10.30 -5.36
N GLY A 213 17.93 10.53 -6.38
CA GLY A 213 17.91 11.76 -7.18
C GLY A 213 19.07 11.92 -8.17
N THR A 214 20.04 10.99 -8.17
CA THR A 214 21.16 10.96 -9.12
C THR A 214 20.77 10.15 -10.35
N ILE A 215 21.07 10.69 -11.53
CA ILE A 215 20.86 9.98 -12.80
C ILE A 215 22.00 8.97 -12.96
N LEU A 216 21.65 7.69 -12.96
CA LEU A 216 22.58 6.58 -13.20
C LEU A 216 22.80 6.36 -14.70
N ALA A 217 21.72 6.40 -15.47
CA ALA A 217 21.71 6.24 -16.91
C ALA A 217 20.60 7.11 -17.52
N GLN A 218 20.79 7.56 -18.75
CA GLN A 218 19.73 8.16 -19.56
C GLN A 218 20.10 8.10 -21.03
N GLY A 219 19.11 8.01 -21.91
CA GLY A 219 19.35 7.89 -23.33
C GLY A 219 18.05 7.78 -24.11
N GLY A 220 18.14 7.24 -25.33
CA GLY A 220 16.97 7.01 -26.16
C GLY A 220 17.25 6.78 -27.63
N GLY A 221 18.27 7.47 -28.17
CA GLY A 221 18.76 7.29 -29.53
C GLY A 221 19.92 6.31 -29.62
N PHE A 222 19.81 5.16 -28.95
CA PHE A 222 20.77 4.06 -29.12
C PHE A 222 20.38 3.20 -30.33
N GLY A 223 21.24 2.26 -30.72
CA GLY A 223 20.90 1.27 -31.76
C GLY A 223 19.97 0.21 -31.20
N GLY A 224 20.27 -1.07 -31.41
CA GLY A 224 19.42 -2.14 -30.85
C GLY A 224 19.47 -2.30 -29.32
N SER A 225 20.43 -1.68 -28.62
CA SER A 225 20.53 -1.74 -27.16
C SER A 225 21.47 -0.69 -26.57
N ASP A 226 21.25 -0.33 -25.30
CA ASP A 226 22.21 0.36 -24.44
C ASP A 226 22.29 -0.31 -23.06
N ALA A 227 23.48 -0.33 -22.46
CA ALA A 227 23.74 -1.01 -21.20
C ALA A 227 24.54 -0.13 -20.25
N THR A 228 24.10 -0.04 -18.99
CA THR A 228 24.79 0.70 -17.94
C THR A 228 24.96 -0.16 -16.70
N THR A 229 26.21 -0.26 -16.22
CA THR A 229 26.53 -0.84 -14.92
C THR A 229 26.57 0.25 -13.87
N PHE A 230 25.95 0.01 -12.72
CA PHE A 230 25.87 0.95 -11.60
C PHE A 230 25.96 0.22 -10.26
N THR A 231 26.28 0.95 -9.21
CA THR A 231 26.34 0.43 -7.84
C THR A 231 25.36 1.19 -6.97
N VAL A 232 24.65 0.49 -6.09
CA VAL A 232 23.80 1.08 -5.06
C VAL A 232 24.28 0.68 -3.67
N SER A 233 24.16 1.61 -2.73
CA SER A 233 24.54 1.40 -1.34
C SER A 233 23.82 2.39 -0.45
N LEU A 234 23.08 1.89 0.55
CA LEU A 234 22.43 2.71 1.58
C LEU A 234 23.43 3.53 2.42
#